data_AF-G0VI58-F1
#
_entry.id   AF-G0VI58-F1
#
_cell.length_a   1.000
_cell.length_b   1.000
_cell.length_c   1.000
_cell.angle_alpha   90.00
_cell.angle_beta   90.00
_cell.angle_gamma   90.00
#
_symmetry.space_group_name_H-M   'P 1'
#
loop_
_entity.id
_entity.type
_entity.pdbx_description
1 polymer ?
#
loop_
_entity_poly.entity_id
_entity_poly.type
_entity_poly.pdbx_seq_one_letter_code
_entity_poly.pdbx_strand_id
1 'polypeptide(L)'
;MTVTTNNIKKKKGANTTKKSPPLCPDCGSVLQKCLIQQNYAMVICPDEKCGYPFNQRRVQENLVYVDDSEVIPVAKQRLSDRE
;
A
#
# COMPACT_ATOMS: atom_id res chain seq x y z
N MET A 1 -35.51 20.29 6.22
CA MET A 1 -34.78 19.02 6.05
C MET A 1 -33.31 19.38 5.87
N THR A 2 -32.56 19.33 6.96
CA THR A 2 -31.17 19.82 7.04
C THR A 2 -30.21 18.75 6.53
N VAL A 3 -29.42 19.10 5.52
CA VAL A 3 -28.35 18.28 4.95
C VAL A 3 -27.18 18.26 5.94
N THR A 4 -26.96 17.12 6.58
CA THR A 4 -25.82 16.90 7.48
C THR A 4 -24.58 16.60 6.63
N THR A 5 -23.63 17.52 6.60
CA THR A 5 -22.32 17.35 5.98
C THR A 5 -21.43 16.48 6.87
N ASN A 6 -21.06 15.29 6.36
CA ASN A 6 -20.16 14.37 7.06
C ASN A 6 -18.70 14.74 6.79
N ASN A 7 -18.00 15.11 7.87
CA ASN A 7 -16.57 15.36 7.95
C ASN A 7 -15.75 14.07 7.71
N ILE A 8 -15.13 13.96 6.54
CA ILE A 8 -14.11 12.93 6.28
C ILE A 8 -12.79 13.40 6.91
N LYS A 9 -12.44 12.79 8.04
CA LYS A 9 -11.15 12.94 8.73
C LYS A 9 -10.00 12.50 7.80
N LYS A 10 -9.26 13.48 7.27
CA LYS A 10 -7.91 13.30 6.73
C LYS A 10 -7.01 12.68 7.81
N LYS A 11 -6.67 11.39 7.67
CA LYS A 11 -5.59 10.80 8.46
C LYS A 11 -4.25 11.17 7.83
N LYS A 12 -3.62 12.21 8.39
CA LYS A 12 -2.18 12.47 8.26
C LYS A 12 -1.42 11.34 8.96
N GLY A 13 -0.37 10.83 8.32
CA GLY A 13 0.47 9.80 8.91
C GLY A 13 1.77 9.55 8.15
N ALA A 14 2.57 10.60 7.96
CA ALA A 14 4.01 10.44 7.74
C ALA A 14 4.67 10.19 9.11
N ASN A 15 5.16 8.98 9.35
CA ASN A 15 6.07 8.70 10.45
C ASN A 15 7.03 7.56 10.03
N THR A 16 8.24 7.94 9.66
CA THR A 16 9.33 7.07 9.19
C THR A 16 10.02 6.37 10.38
N THR A 17 9.27 5.55 11.11
CA THR A 17 9.87 4.50 11.96
C THR A 17 10.21 3.32 11.06
N LYS A 18 11.47 2.88 11.03
CA LYS A 18 11.90 1.59 10.45
C LYS A 18 11.15 0.45 11.13
N LYS A 19 9.93 0.17 10.67
CA LYS A 19 9.15 -1.00 11.06
C LYS A 19 9.65 -2.19 10.26
N SER A 20 9.76 -3.34 10.92
CA SER A 20 9.97 -4.63 10.25
C SER A 20 8.96 -4.78 9.11
N PRO A 21 9.38 -5.32 7.95
CA PRO A 21 8.47 -5.46 6.83
C PRO A 21 7.26 -6.30 7.25
N PRO A 22 6.03 -5.90 6.89
CA PRO A 22 4.84 -6.60 7.34
C PRO A 22 4.83 -8.02 6.77
N LEU A 23 4.53 -9.01 7.63
CA LEU A 23 4.40 -10.41 7.23
C LEU A 23 2.96 -10.72 6.81
N CYS A 24 2.81 -11.62 5.85
CA CYS A 24 1.52 -12.08 5.37
C CYS A 24 0.82 -12.86 6.49
N PRO A 25 -0.43 -12.52 6.84
CA PRO A 25 -1.17 -13.24 7.88
C PRO A 25 -1.49 -14.68 7.49
N ASP A 26 -1.53 -14.99 6.19
CA ASP A 26 -1.99 -16.29 5.69
C ASP A 26 -0.84 -17.29 5.47
N CYS A 27 0.32 -16.84 4.99
CA CYS A 27 1.45 -17.73 4.68
C CYS A 27 2.79 -17.33 5.33
N GLY A 28 2.85 -16.20 6.04
CA GLY A 28 4.07 -15.73 6.71
C GLY A 28 5.13 -15.09 5.79
N SER A 29 4.92 -15.08 4.47
CA SER A 29 5.82 -14.42 3.52
C SER A 29 5.87 -12.90 3.73
N VAL A 30 6.98 -12.26 3.34
CA VAL A 30 7.13 -10.80 3.40
C VAL A 30 6.17 -10.13 2.42
N LEU A 31 5.30 -9.26 2.92
CA LEU A 31 4.39 -8.48 2.09
C LEU A 31 5.13 -7.37 1.34
N GLN A 32 4.67 -7.07 0.13
CA GLN A 32 5.22 -6.02 -0.72
C GLN A 32 4.17 -4.95 -1.03
N LYS A 33 4.60 -3.70 -1.10
CA LYS A 33 3.76 -2.57 -1.52
C LYS A 33 3.78 -2.49 -3.06
N CYS A 34 2.63 -2.69 -3.68
CA CYS A 34 2.45 -2.65 -5.13
C CYS A 34 1.62 -1.42 -5.53
N LEU A 35 2.12 -0.59 -6.45
CA LEU A 35 1.40 0.60 -6.93
C LEU A 35 0.30 0.17 -7.92
N ILE A 36 -0.95 0.58 -7.66
CA ILE A 36 -2.14 0.16 -8.44
C ILE A 36 -2.75 1.35 -9.21
N GLN A 37 -2.70 2.56 -8.64
CA GLN A 37 -3.14 3.81 -9.26
C GLN A 37 -2.15 4.94 -8.96
N GLN A 38 -2.32 6.11 -9.60
CA GLN A 38 -1.59 7.33 -9.24
C GLN A 38 -1.82 7.62 -7.74
N ASN A 39 -0.75 7.51 -6.95
CA ASN A 39 -0.71 7.79 -5.51
C ASN A 39 -1.44 6.77 -4.62
N TYR A 40 -1.81 5.60 -5.15
CA TYR A 40 -2.34 4.50 -4.35
C TYR A 40 -1.60 3.21 -4.62
N ALA A 41 -1.17 2.58 -3.53
CA ALA A 41 -0.61 1.25 -3.54
C ALA A 41 -1.47 0.30 -2.70
N MET A 42 -1.26 -0.99 -2.91
CA MET A 42 -1.84 -2.06 -2.11
C MET A 42 -0.72 -2.90 -1.53
N VAL A 43 -0.88 -3.34 -0.29
CA VAL A 43 0.04 -4.30 0.33
C VAL A 43 -0.40 -5.70 -0.06
N ILE A 44 0.43 -6.41 -0.83
CA ILE A 44 0.11 -7.73 -1.40
C ILE A 44 1.14 -8.78 -0.99
N CYS A 45 0.69 -10.04 -0.94
CA CYS A 45 1.61 -11.15 -0.81
C CYS A 45 2.17 -11.52 -2.19
N PRO A 46 3.50 -11.60 -2.36
CA PRO A 46 4.10 -11.99 -3.63
C PRO A 46 4.01 -13.51 -3.89
N ASP A 47 3.59 -14.30 -2.89
CA ASP A 47 3.35 -15.73 -3.07
C ASP A 47 2.08 -15.96 -3.89
N GLU A 48 2.27 -16.47 -5.11
CA GLU A 48 1.20 -16.76 -6.08
C GLU A 48 0.14 -17.73 -5.53
N LYS A 49 0.48 -18.55 -4.52
CA LYS A 49 -0.46 -19.50 -3.90
C LYS A 49 -1.27 -18.90 -2.75
N CYS A 50 -0.85 -17.77 -2.19
CA CYS A 50 -1.44 -17.20 -0.98
C CYS A 50 -2.69 -16.34 -1.28
N GLY A 51 -2.69 -15.60 -2.38
CA GLY A 51 -3.83 -14.78 -2.81
C GLY A 51 -4.16 -13.58 -1.91
N TYR A 52 -3.39 -13.29 -0.85
CA TYR A 52 -3.59 -12.10 -0.01
C TYR A 52 -3.25 -10.80 -0.75
N PRO A 53 -4.08 -9.74 -0.67
CA PRO A 53 -5.32 -9.61 0.11
C PRO A 53 -6.59 -9.91 -0.71
N PHE A 54 -6.48 -10.43 -1.92
CA PHE A 54 -7.62 -10.67 -2.83
C PHE A 54 -8.55 -11.78 -2.36
N ASN A 55 -8.08 -12.66 -1.50
CA ASN A 55 -8.89 -13.64 -0.78
C ASN A 55 -9.79 -13.02 0.31
N GLN A 56 -9.69 -11.71 0.59
CA GLN A 56 -10.50 -11.01 1.58
C GLN A 56 -11.74 -10.35 0.95
N ARG A 57 -12.84 -10.29 1.71
CA ARG A 57 -14.09 -9.62 1.28
C ARG A 57 -13.95 -8.10 1.09
N ARG A 58 -12.94 -7.47 1.70
CA ARG A 58 -12.76 -6.01 1.74
C ARG A 58 -11.37 -5.58 1.29
N VAL A 59 -10.99 -5.95 0.08
CA VAL A 59 -9.69 -5.63 -0.54
C VAL A 59 -9.36 -4.14 -0.50
N GLN A 60 -10.37 -3.27 -0.67
CA GLN A 60 -10.21 -1.81 -0.69
C GLN A 60 -9.65 -1.24 0.63
N GLU A 61 -9.84 -1.92 1.76
CA GLU A 61 -9.28 -1.49 3.06
C GLU A 61 -7.75 -1.62 3.10
N ASN A 62 -7.15 -2.37 2.16
CA ASN A 62 -5.71 -2.54 2.01
C ASN A 62 -5.08 -1.52 1.05
N LEU A 63 -5.86 -0.57 0.51
CA LEU A 63 -5.33 0.55 -0.28
C LEU A 63 -4.69 1.58 0.65
N VAL A 64 -3.43 1.89 0.37
CA VAL A 64 -2.64 2.90 1.07
C VAL A 64 -2.30 4.03 0.12
N TYR A 65 -2.50 5.25 0.57
CA TYR A 65 -1.98 6.42 -0.13
C TYR A 65 -0.46 6.39 -0.11
N VAL A 66 0.16 6.74 -1.23
CA VAL A 66 1.61 6.85 -1.39
C VAL A 66 1.91 8.24 -1.92
N ASP A 67 2.78 8.95 -1.21
CA ASP A 67 3.27 10.26 -1.64
C ASP A 67 4.30 10.12 -2.76
N ASP A 68 4.35 11.08 -3.69
CA ASP A 68 5.31 11.07 -4.79
C ASP A 68 6.75 10.95 -4.32
N SER A 69 7.08 11.53 -3.14
CA SER A 69 8.40 11.41 -2.54
C SER A 69 8.82 9.97 -2.20
N GLU A 70 7.86 9.05 -1.99
CA GLU A 70 8.14 7.61 -1.85
C GLU A 70 8.28 6.91 -3.21
N VAL A 71 7.61 7.40 -4.25
CA VAL A 71 7.58 6.78 -5.59
C VAL A 71 8.86 7.10 -6.38
N ILE A 72 9.30 8.36 -6.38
CA ILE A 72 10.43 8.82 -7.20
C ILE A 72 11.73 8.03 -6.95
N PRO A 73 12.16 7.74 -5.70
CA PRO A 73 13.38 6.98 -5.44
C PRO A 73 13.31 5.55 -6.01
N VAL A 74 12.17 4.88 -5.85
CA VAL A 74 11.94 3.52 -6.37
C VAL A 74 11.92 3.52 -7.90
N ALA A 75 11.33 4.54 -8.51
CA ALA A 75 11.35 4.70 -9.97
C ALA A 75 12.77 4.92 -10.50
N LYS A 76 13.57 5.77 -9.83
CA LYS A 76 14.98 6.00 -10.18
C LYS A 76 15.81 4.72 -10.09
N GLN A 77 15.64 3.93 -9.02
CA GLN A 77 16.33 2.65 -8.87
C GLN A 77 16.05 1.69 -10.05
N ARG A 78 14.78 1.58 -10.47
CA ARG A 78 14.40 0.73 -11.62
C ARG A 78 15.01 1.20 -12.95
N LEU A 79 15.26 2.50 -13.09
CA LEU A 79 15.89 3.07 -14.27
C LEU A 79 17.40 2.85 -14.25
N SER A 80 18.05 2.99 -13.10
CA SER A 80 19.50 2.75 -12.96
C SER A 80 19.89 1.28 -13.14
N ASP A 81 19.01 0.34 -12.80
CA ASP A 81 19.27 -1.10 -13.00
C ASP A 81 19.27 -1.51 -14.50
N ARG A 82 19.00 -0.59 -15.42
CA ARG A 82 18.93 -0.82 -16.89
C ARG A 82 20.06 -0.14 -17.69
N GLU A 83 20.96 0.58 -17.03
CA GLU A 83 22.17 1.21 -17.62
C GLU A 83 23.42 0.38 -17.30
#